data_AF-A0A8S3UW82-F1
#
_entry.id   AF-A0A8S3UW82-F1
#
_cell.length_a   1.000
_cell.length_b   1.000
_cell.length_c   1.000
_cell.angle_alpha   90.00
_cell.angle_beta   90.00
_cell.angle_gamma   90.00
#
_symmetry.space_group_name_H-M   'P 1'
#
loop_
_entity.id
_entity.type
_entity.pdbx_description
1 polymer ?
#
loop_
_entity_poly.entity_id
_entity_poly.type
_entity_poly.pdbx_seq_one_letter_code
_entity_poly.pdbx_strand_id
1 'polypeptide(L)'
;MKDGTALKGVYVNASVPIVLYAFSLYPYASDGYLAIPRKLLSKNYIVPSFSVFKHRSVSKSVIGIVSTANVTTHVQIKLNLRNDTTLSFNSVEYNNTDIVSVNLTELETLQISHDFDLSGSIITSSHPVGVVSGNICNSITHYYCNLFTEMILPTNQLDKTFIVPTIEGRHSRVVRIWSLTRHNYKYLL
;
A
#
# COMPACT_ATOMS: atom_id res chain seq x y z
N MET A 1 -2.15 -14.83 -7.13
CA MET A 1 -1.42 -14.53 -5.87
C MET A 1 -2.29 -15.01 -4.72
N LYS A 2 -1.68 -15.47 -3.63
CA LYS A 2 -2.40 -16.04 -2.48
C LYS A 2 -2.22 -15.09 -1.30
N ASP A 3 -3.32 -14.61 -0.75
CA ASP A 3 -3.30 -13.84 0.49
C ASP A 3 -2.87 -14.73 1.66
N GLY A 4 -2.23 -14.13 2.65
CA GLY A 4 -1.63 -14.84 3.77
C GLY A 4 -0.22 -14.36 4.08
N THR A 5 0.43 -15.08 4.99
CA THR A 5 1.80 -14.80 5.40
C THR A 5 2.81 -15.69 4.69
N ALA A 6 4.01 -15.17 4.45
CA ALA A 6 5.12 -15.94 3.89
C ALA A 6 6.47 -15.25 4.15
N LEU A 7 7.54 -16.04 4.28
CA LEU A 7 8.91 -15.54 4.32
C LEU A 7 9.37 -15.12 2.91
N LYS A 8 9.20 -13.84 2.58
CA LYS A 8 9.49 -13.28 1.25
C LYS A 8 10.15 -11.89 1.27
N GLY A 9 10.46 -11.37 2.46
CA GLY A 9 11.17 -10.10 2.60
C GLY A 9 12.60 -10.21 2.08
N VAL A 10 13.11 -9.10 1.57
CA VAL A 10 14.49 -9.00 1.07
C VAL A 10 15.24 -8.00 1.95
N TYR A 11 16.35 -8.44 2.53
CA TYR A 11 17.26 -7.57 3.26
C TYR A 11 18.42 -7.15 2.37
N VAL A 12 18.57 -5.83 2.17
CA VAL A 12 19.67 -5.25 1.41
C VAL A 12 20.54 -4.43 2.37
N ASN A 13 21.83 -4.74 2.43
CA ASN A 13 22.83 -4.01 3.20
C ASN A 13 23.95 -3.51 2.28
N ALA A 14 24.42 -2.29 2.50
CA ALA A 14 25.46 -1.66 1.70
C ALA A 14 26.43 -0.89 2.62
N SER A 15 27.69 -0.79 2.21
CA SER A 15 28.73 -0.04 2.95
C SER A 15 28.57 1.48 2.84
N VAL A 16 27.73 1.95 1.91
CA VAL A 16 27.45 3.36 1.66
C VAL A 16 25.94 3.57 1.47
N PRO A 17 25.41 4.80 1.66
CA PRO A 17 24.02 5.11 1.34
C PRO A 17 23.70 4.83 -0.13
N ILE A 18 22.60 4.11 -0.37
CA ILE A 18 22.11 3.76 -1.72
C ILE A 18 20.66 4.17 -1.89
N VAL A 19 20.26 4.32 -3.15
CA VAL A 19 18.86 4.41 -3.57
C VAL A 19 18.43 3.02 -4.03
N LEU A 20 17.31 2.52 -3.52
CA LEU A 20 16.80 1.19 -3.86
C LEU A 20 15.43 1.30 -4.52
N TYR A 21 15.32 0.81 -5.75
CA TYR A 21 14.05 0.69 -6.47
C TYR A 21 13.63 -0.78 -6.53
N ALA A 22 12.37 -1.04 -6.23
CA ALA A 22 11.77 -2.35 -6.38
C ALA A 22 10.76 -2.31 -7.54
N PHE A 23 10.77 -3.35 -8.37
CA PHE A 23 9.89 -3.46 -9.52
C PHE A 23 8.92 -4.62 -9.33
N SER A 24 7.65 -4.37 -9.67
CA SER A 24 6.58 -5.36 -9.76
C SER A 24 6.27 -5.61 -11.23
N LEU A 25 6.23 -6.90 -11.60
CA LEU A 25 6.01 -7.34 -12.98
C LEU A 25 4.74 -8.18 -13.05
N TYR A 26 3.89 -7.87 -14.02
CA TYR A 26 2.69 -8.62 -14.37
C TYR A 26 2.65 -8.77 -15.90
N PRO A 27 2.01 -9.80 -16.49
CA PRO A 27 1.96 -9.91 -17.94
C PRO A 27 1.51 -8.61 -18.62
N TYR A 28 2.38 -8.07 -19.48
CA TYR A 28 2.18 -6.84 -20.26
C TYR A 28 2.08 -5.53 -19.43
N ALA A 29 2.43 -5.54 -18.15
CA ALA A 29 2.48 -4.35 -17.30
C ALA A 29 3.65 -4.42 -16.30
N SER A 30 4.23 -3.28 -15.99
CA SER A 30 5.23 -3.15 -14.91
C SER A 30 5.03 -1.84 -14.18
N ASP A 31 5.29 -1.84 -12.88
CA ASP A 31 5.40 -0.62 -12.08
C ASP A 31 6.44 -0.84 -10.98
N GLY A 32 6.80 0.20 -10.24
CA GLY A 32 7.77 0.07 -9.17
C GLY A 32 7.67 1.18 -8.15
N TYR A 33 8.39 1.00 -7.05
CA TYR A 33 8.43 1.97 -5.97
C TYR A 33 9.86 2.21 -5.50
N LEU A 34 10.09 3.42 -5.00
CA LEU A 34 11.28 3.74 -4.23
C LEU A 34 11.14 3.11 -2.84
N ALA A 35 12.08 2.26 -2.45
CA ALA A 35 12.08 1.65 -1.13
C ALA A 35 12.48 2.67 -0.08
N ILE A 36 11.63 2.85 0.93
CA ILE A 36 11.90 3.69 2.09
C ILE A 36 12.96 2.98 2.96
N PRO A 37 14.09 3.64 3.31
CA PRO A 37 15.11 3.08 4.19
C PRO A 37 14.53 2.61 5.53
N ARG A 38 15.02 1.49 6.05
CA ARG A 38 14.57 0.88 7.33
C ARG A 38 14.45 1.89 8.48
N LYS A 39 15.40 2.82 8.59
CA LYS A 39 15.44 3.86 9.63
C LYS A 39 14.29 4.88 9.57
N LEU A 40 13.60 4.96 8.43
CA LEU A 40 12.47 5.84 8.17
C LEU A 40 11.12 5.09 8.22
N LEU A 41 11.12 3.78 8.45
CA LEU A 41 9.89 3.04 8.66
C LEU A 41 9.34 3.29 10.06
N SER A 42 8.02 3.18 10.22
CA SER A 42 7.34 3.39 11.48
C SER A 42 6.25 2.35 11.69
N LYS A 43 5.38 2.60 12.66
CA LYS A 43 4.37 1.66 13.15
C LYS A 43 2.96 1.91 12.63
N ASN A 44 2.68 3.13 12.13
CA ASN A 44 1.34 3.60 11.81
C ASN A 44 1.25 4.09 10.36
N TYR A 45 0.33 3.54 9.59
CA TYR A 45 0.12 3.87 8.18
C TYR A 45 -1.37 4.04 7.88
N ILE A 46 -1.68 4.91 6.91
CA ILE A 46 -2.96 4.94 6.21
C ILE A 46 -2.71 4.38 4.83
N VAL A 47 -3.56 3.49 4.35
CA VAL A 47 -3.40 2.87 3.03
C VAL A 47 -3.94 3.81 1.94
N PRO A 48 -3.09 4.38 1.07
CA PRO A 48 -3.50 4.91 -0.22
C PRO A 48 -3.65 3.75 -1.21
N SER A 49 -4.88 3.45 -1.61
CA SER A 49 -5.17 2.50 -2.68
C SER A 49 -5.90 3.23 -3.81
N PHE A 50 -6.37 2.51 -4.82
CA PHE A 50 -7.19 3.06 -5.89
C PHE A 50 -8.44 2.21 -6.11
N SER A 51 -9.49 2.83 -6.62
CA SER A 51 -10.72 2.13 -7.01
C SER A 51 -10.39 1.02 -7.99
N VAL A 52 -10.93 -0.16 -7.74
CA VAL A 52 -10.68 -1.33 -8.56
C VAL A 52 -11.48 -1.19 -9.87
N PHE A 53 -10.83 -1.35 -11.03
CA PHE A 53 -11.50 -1.30 -12.32
C PHE A 53 -12.46 -2.49 -12.48
N LYS A 54 -13.77 -2.22 -12.34
CA LYS A 54 -14.84 -3.24 -12.24
C LYS A 54 -15.06 -4.10 -13.49
N HIS A 55 -14.52 -3.71 -14.65
CA HIS A 55 -14.74 -4.46 -15.90
C HIS A 55 -13.75 -5.63 -16.11
N ARG A 56 -12.84 -5.88 -15.16
CA ARG A 56 -11.94 -7.04 -15.20
C ARG A 56 -11.91 -7.73 -13.84
N SER A 57 -12.23 -9.02 -13.82
CA SER A 57 -12.22 -9.86 -12.60
C SER A 57 -10.84 -10.01 -11.96
N VAL A 58 -9.78 -9.55 -12.62
CA VAL A 58 -8.39 -9.62 -12.16
C VAL A 58 -7.94 -8.36 -11.42
N SER A 59 -8.77 -7.30 -11.44
CA SER A 59 -8.50 -6.06 -10.73
C SER A 59 -8.68 -6.32 -9.23
N LYS A 60 -7.61 -6.16 -8.44
CA LYS A 60 -7.65 -6.20 -6.98
C LYS A 60 -6.84 -5.05 -6.41
N SER A 61 -7.30 -4.47 -5.30
CA SER A 61 -6.44 -3.69 -4.42
C SER A 61 -5.57 -4.64 -3.59
N VAL A 62 -4.36 -4.22 -3.24
CA VAL A 62 -3.41 -5.03 -2.49
C VAL A 62 -2.76 -4.19 -1.39
N ILE A 63 -2.57 -4.82 -0.24
CA ILE A 63 -1.70 -4.37 0.84
C ILE A 63 -0.63 -5.45 1.05
N GLY A 64 0.63 -5.06 0.97
CA GLY A 64 1.78 -5.87 1.36
C GLY A 64 2.45 -5.26 2.58
N ILE A 65 2.77 -6.08 3.58
CA ILE A 65 3.49 -5.66 4.78
C ILE A 65 4.70 -6.56 4.96
N VAL A 66 5.85 -6.00 5.33
CA VAL A 66 7.05 -6.75 5.71
C VAL A 66 7.52 -6.34 7.10
N SER A 67 7.77 -7.32 7.96
CA SER A 67 8.35 -7.09 9.28
C SER A 67 9.85 -6.85 9.19
N THR A 68 10.33 -5.88 9.96
CA THR A 68 11.77 -5.52 10.00
C THR A 68 12.44 -5.82 11.33
N ALA A 69 11.69 -6.32 12.31
CA ALA A 69 12.19 -6.58 13.64
C ALA A 69 12.61 -8.04 13.79
N ASN A 70 13.70 -8.29 14.52
CA ASN A 70 14.17 -9.61 14.93
C ASN A 70 13.36 -10.22 16.09
N VAL A 71 12.20 -9.63 16.39
CA VAL A 71 11.23 -10.06 17.40
C VAL A 71 9.85 -10.14 16.75
N THR A 72 8.93 -10.88 17.38
CA THR A 72 7.55 -10.96 16.91
C THR A 72 6.92 -9.57 16.81
N THR A 73 6.50 -9.22 15.60
CA THR A 73 5.79 -7.99 15.30
C THR A 73 4.30 -8.29 15.15
N HIS A 74 3.52 -7.74 16.07
CA HIS A 74 2.06 -7.80 16.01
C HIS A 74 1.59 -6.72 15.06
N VAL A 75 0.90 -7.10 13.99
CA VAL A 75 0.35 -6.20 12.97
C VAL A 75 -1.17 -6.26 13.02
N GLN A 76 -1.81 -5.09 13.01
CA GLN A 76 -3.26 -4.94 12.95
C GLN A 76 -3.64 -4.07 11.77
N ILE A 77 -4.66 -4.48 11.03
CA ILE A 77 -5.21 -3.75 9.90
C ILE A 77 -6.68 -3.52 10.18
N LYS A 78 -7.03 -2.28 10.53
CA LYS A 78 -8.42 -1.86 10.60
C LYS A 78 -8.93 -1.56 9.20
N LEU A 79 -9.87 -2.37 8.73
CA LEU A 79 -10.36 -2.30 7.36
C LEU A 79 -11.28 -1.10 7.16
N ASN A 80 -11.15 -0.44 6.00
CA ASN A 80 -12.09 0.56 5.52
C ASN A 80 -12.75 0.06 4.22
N LEU A 81 -13.72 -0.84 4.37
CA LEU A 81 -14.45 -1.43 3.25
C LEU A 81 -15.62 -0.53 2.85
N ARG A 82 -15.97 -0.55 1.56
CA ARG A 82 -17.10 0.21 1.00
C ARG A 82 -18.02 -0.73 0.23
N ASN A 83 -19.27 -0.30 0.01
CA ASN A 83 -20.30 -1.04 -0.73
C ASN A 83 -20.75 -2.34 -0.04
N ASP A 84 -20.72 -2.39 1.30
CA ASP A 84 -21.20 -3.52 2.11
C ASP A 84 -20.55 -4.87 1.74
N THR A 85 -19.27 -4.83 1.37
CA THR A 85 -18.46 -5.98 1.00
C THR A 85 -17.73 -6.56 2.22
N THR A 86 -17.42 -7.85 2.18
CA THR A 86 -16.56 -8.51 3.16
C THR A 86 -15.19 -8.86 2.57
N LEU A 87 -14.19 -8.91 3.44
CA LEU A 87 -12.85 -9.37 3.13
C LEU A 87 -12.64 -10.78 3.70
N SER A 88 -12.37 -11.75 2.83
CA SER A 88 -12.03 -13.12 3.24
C SER A 88 -10.53 -13.24 3.48
N PHE A 89 -10.12 -13.62 4.69
CA PHE A 89 -8.72 -13.88 5.03
C PHE A 89 -8.61 -15.07 5.98
N ASN A 90 -7.77 -16.06 5.65
CA ASN A 90 -7.61 -17.30 6.42
C ASN A 90 -8.95 -17.99 6.75
N SER A 91 -9.88 -18.03 5.79
CA SER A 91 -11.23 -18.61 5.94
C SER A 91 -12.11 -17.90 6.97
N VAL A 92 -11.78 -16.67 7.35
CA VAL A 92 -12.59 -15.78 8.17
C VAL A 92 -13.03 -14.59 7.32
N GLU A 93 -14.31 -14.23 7.43
CA GLU A 93 -14.88 -13.04 6.80
C GLU A 93 -14.79 -11.86 7.75
N TYR A 94 -14.26 -10.74 7.25
CA TYR A 94 -14.13 -9.48 7.96
C TYR A 94 -15.02 -8.42 7.30
N ASN A 95 -15.81 -7.73 8.11
CA ASN A 95 -16.66 -6.62 7.70
C ASN A 95 -15.89 -5.29 7.72
N ASN A 96 -16.55 -4.23 7.28
CA ASN A 96 -16.02 -2.88 7.43
C ASN A 96 -15.70 -2.59 8.91
N THR A 97 -14.57 -1.93 9.16
CA THR A 97 -14.03 -1.58 10.49
C THR A 97 -13.50 -2.74 11.34
N ASP A 98 -13.67 -3.99 10.90
CA ASP A 98 -13.06 -5.13 11.57
C ASP A 98 -11.52 -5.07 11.46
N ILE A 99 -10.86 -5.78 12.36
CA ILE A 99 -9.40 -5.78 12.50
C ILE A 99 -8.84 -7.14 12.13
N VAL A 100 -8.08 -7.19 11.03
CA VAL A 100 -7.22 -8.33 10.71
C VAL A 100 -5.97 -8.24 11.56
N SER A 101 -5.65 -9.29 12.32
CA SER A 101 -4.46 -9.35 13.19
C SER A 101 -3.56 -10.51 12.79
N VAL A 102 -2.26 -10.24 12.63
CA VAL A 102 -1.25 -11.26 12.34
C VAL A 102 0.04 -11.02 13.12
N ASN A 103 0.78 -12.10 13.35
CA ASN A 103 2.14 -12.04 13.89
C ASN A 103 3.12 -12.29 12.75
N LEU A 104 4.13 -11.43 12.64
CA LEU A 104 5.22 -11.57 11.67
C LEU A 104 6.55 -11.58 12.41
N THR A 105 7.43 -12.48 12.02
CA THR A 105 8.86 -12.49 12.39
C THR A 105 9.69 -11.76 11.32
N GLU A 106 11.00 -11.62 11.52
CA GLU A 106 11.87 -10.86 10.63
C GLU A 106 11.76 -11.33 9.16
N LEU A 107 11.55 -10.38 8.23
CA LEU A 107 11.36 -10.63 6.79
C LEU A 107 10.13 -11.47 6.42
N GLU A 108 9.29 -11.86 7.37
CA GLU A 108 7.96 -12.35 7.03
C GLU A 108 7.11 -11.23 6.48
N THR A 109 6.33 -11.61 5.48
CA THR A 109 5.42 -10.72 4.76
C THR A 109 3.99 -11.15 5.01
N LEU A 110 3.08 -10.17 5.01
CA LEU A 110 1.64 -10.38 4.88
C LEU A 110 1.21 -9.80 3.54
N GLN A 111 0.38 -10.51 2.80
CA GLN A 111 -0.40 -9.95 1.70
C GLN A 111 -1.90 -10.08 1.98
N ILE A 112 -2.63 -8.99 1.76
CA ILE A 112 -4.10 -8.95 1.70
C ILE A 112 -4.51 -8.33 0.37
N SER A 113 -5.47 -8.93 -0.31
CA SER A 113 -6.07 -8.41 -1.53
C SER A 113 -7.58 -8.33 -1.42
N HIS A 114 -8.19 -7.42 -2.19
CA HIS A 114 -9.62 -7.25 -2.18
C HIS A 114 -10.14 -6.77 -3.54
N ASP A 115 -11.36 -7.19 -3.90
CA ASP A 115 -11.98 -6.85 -5.19
C ASP A 115 -12.53 -5.41 -5.22
N PHE A 116 -12.47 -4.73 -4.07
CA PHE A 116 -12.79 -3.31 -3.93
C PHE A 116 -11.63 -2.55 -3.28
N ASP A 117 -11.75 -1.23 -3.27
CA ASP A 117 -10.74 -0.32 -2.77
C ASP A 117 -10.50 -0.47 -1.25
N LEU A 118 -9.25 -0.68 -0.85
CA LEU A 118 -8.83 -0.74 0.56
C LEU A 118 -8.39 0.63 1.12
N SER A 119 -8.56 1.70 0.33
CA SER A 119 -8.17 3.06 0.69
C SER A 119 -8.72 3.51 2.03
N GLY A 120 -7.86 4.09 2.87
CA GLY A 120 -8.22 4.55 4.19
C GLY A 120 -8.20 3.47 5.27
N SER A 121 -7.88 2.21 4.93
CA SER A 121 -7.56 1.21 5.96
C SER A 121 -6.35 1.67 6.77
N ILE A 122 -6.37 1.38 8.07
CA ILE A 122 -5.33 1.84 9.01
C ILE A 122 -4.51 0.64 9.44
N ILE A 123 -3.19 0.75 9.32
CA ILE A 123 -2.25 -0.28 9.76
C ILE A 123 -1.53 0.22 11.00
N THR A 124 -1.58 -0.57 12.06
CA THR A 124 -0.80 -0.36 13.29
C THR A 124 0.06 -1.59 13.57
N SER A 125 1.20 -1.39 14.25
CA SER A 125 2.11 -2.49 14.55
C SER A 125 2.91 -2.25 15.84
N SER A 126 3.37 -3.32 16.49
CA SER A 126 4.20 -3.21 17.70
C SER A 126 5.63 -2.71 17.41
N HIS A 127 6.15 -2.99 16.21
CA HIS A 127 7.48 -2.62 15.73
C HIS A 127 7.43 -2.08 14.30
N PRO A 128 8.44 -1.31 13.84
CA PRO A 128 8.45 -0.78 12.48
C PRO A 128 8.30 -1.85 11.39
N VAL A 129 7.40 -1.60 10.44
CA VAL A 129 7.14 -2.46 9.28
C VAL A 129 7.28 -1.67 7.99
N GLY A 130 7.64 -2.32 6.89
CA GLY A 130 7.50 -1.76 5.55
C GLY A 130 6.10 -2.04 5.02
N VAL A 131 5.46 -1.06 4.38
CA VAL A 131 4.12 -1.23 3.80
C VAL A 131 4.13 -0.79 2.35
N VAL A 132 3.59 -1.64 1.48
CA VAL A 132 3.34 -1.36 0.07
C VAL A 132 1.84 -1.46 -0.17
N SER A 133 1.28 -0.57 -0.98
CA SER A 133 -0.06 -0.73 -1.52
C SER A 133 -0.08 -0.57 -3.03
N GLY A 134 -1.15 -1.01 -3.64
CA GLY A 134 -1.25 -1.00 -5.08
C GLY A 134 -2.47 -1.72 -5.62
N ASN A 135 -2.46 -1.92 -6.94
CA ASN A 135 -3.43 -2.71 -7.67
C ASN A 135 -2.74 -3.58 -8.72
N ILE A 136 -3.19 -4.83 -8.87
CA ILE A 136 -2.60 -5.79 -9.82
C ILE A 136 -3.02 -5.49 -11.26
N CYS A 137 -4.20 -4.90 -11.45
CA CYS A 137 -4.69 -4.50 -12.75
C CYS A 137 -5.68 -3.36 -12.57
N ASN A 138 -5.33 -2.17 -13.02
CA ASN A 138 -6.21 -1.02 -12.91
C ASN A 138 -6.15 -0.12 -14.15
N SER A 139 -7.22 0.63 -14.36
CA SER A 139 -7.35 1.58 -15.45
C SER A 139 -7.87 2.90 -14.89
N ILE A 140 -7.01 3.93 -14.94
CA ILE A 140 -7.42 5.30 -14.60
C ILE A 140 -8.00 6.01 -15.82
N THR A 141 -7.52 5.69 -17.03
CA THR A 141 -7.88 6.43 -18.26
C THR A 141 -8.19 5.58 -19.50
N HIS A 142 -7.85 4.28 -19.55
CA HIS A 142 -7.95 3.45 -20.77
C HIS A 142 -8.16 1.96 -20.49
N TYR A 143 -8.74 1.19 -21.41
CA TYR A 143 -9.03 -0.25 -21.26
C TYR A 143 -7.84 -1.19 -20.96
N TYR A 144 -6.60 -0.68 -20.94
CA TYR A 144 -5.39 -1.46 -20.65
C TYR A 144 -5.09 -1.56 -19.16
N CYS A 145 -4.54 -2.71 -18.79
CA CYS A 145 -4.14 -3.04 -17.43
C CYS A 145 -2.87 -2.28 -17.07
N ASN A 146 -2.92 -1.43 -16.06
CA ASN A 146 -1.73 -0.86 -15.44
C ASN A 146 -1.58 -1.44 -14.04
N LEU A 147 -0.33 -1.69 -13.66
CA LEU A 147 0.04 -1.90 -12.27
C LEU A 147 0.15 -0.55 -11.59
N PHE A 148 -0.27 -0.50 -10.34
CA PHE A 148 0.06 0.59 -9.45
C PHE A 148 0.71 -0.02 -8.22
N THR A 149 1.90 0.43 -7.85
CA THR A 149 2.55 0.01 -6.61
C THR A 149 3.32 1.17 -6.00
N GLU A 150 3.11 1.38 -4.71
CA GLU A 150 3.81 2.41 -3.96
C GLU A 150 4.19 1.91 -2.57
N MET A 151 5.40 2.22 -2.12
CA MET A 151 5.74 2.07 -0.71
C MET A 151 5.18 3.25 0.06
N ILE A 152 4.38 2.95 1.09
CA ILE A 152 3.58 3.94 1.80
C ILE A 152 4.45 4.64 2.84
N LEU A 153 4.44 5.98 2.85
CA LEU A 153 5.06 6.76 3.91
C LEU A 153 4.29 6.56 5.23
N PRO A 154 4.99 6.33 6.35
CA PRO A 154 4.31 6.27 7.63
C PRO A 154 3.72 7.63 8.02
N THR A 155 2.67 7.58 8.85
CA THR A 155 1.88 8.76 9.23
C THR A 155 2.66 9.87 9.93
N ASN A 156 3.79 9.55 10.58
CA ASN A 156 4.69 10.54 11.19
C ASN A 156 5.56 11.29 10.17
N GLN A 157 5.43 11.00 8.87
CA GLN A 157 6.11 11.70 7.77
C GLN A 157 5.14 12.46 6.87
N LEU A 158 3.85 12.53 7.23
CA LEU A 158 2.92 13.43 6.57
C LEU A 158 3.25 14.88 6.94
N ASP A 159 3.18 15.77 5.96
CA ASP A 159 3.44 17.20 6.13
C ASP A 159 2.27 18.02 5.57
N LYS A 160 2.30 19.34 5.79
CA LYS A 160 1.29 20.30 5.33
C LYS A 160 1.66 20.96 4.01
N THR A 161 2.95 20.96 3.66
CA THR A 161 3.46 21.70 2.50
C THR A 161 4.21 20.75 1.58
N PHE A 162 3.80 20.69 0.32
CA PHE A 162 4.45 19.90 -0.71
C PHE A 162 4.68 20.76 -1.95
N ILE A 163 5.84 20.60 -2.58
CA ILE A 163 6.14 21.20 -3.87
C ILE A 163 6.19 20.06 -4.88
N VAL A 164 5.34 20.12 -5.89
CA VAL A 164 5.19 19.07 -6.92
C VAL A 164 5.51 19.68 -8.28
N PRO A 165 6.44 19.11 -9.07
CA PRO A 165 6.72 19.62 -10.40
C PRO A 165 5.56 19.35 -11.35
N THR A 166 5.36 20.24 -12.32
CA THR A 166 4.54 19.95 -13.49
C THR A 166 5.37 19.20 -14.53
N ILE A 167 4.75 18.27 -15.24
CA ILE A 167 5.38 17.55 -16.35
C ILE A 167 4.68 17.98 -17.63
N GLU A 168 5.38 18.72 -18.49
CA GLU A 168 4.85 19.16 -19.78
C GLU A 168 4.53 17.95 -20.69
N GLY A 169 3.49 18.09 -21.52
CA GLY A 169 3.06 17.03 -22.44
C GLY A 169 2.22 15.91 -21.84
N ARG A 170 1.92 15.93 -20.52
CA ARG A 170 0.97 14.98 -19.90
C ARG A 170 -0.46 15.54 -19.97
N HIS A 171 -1.38 14.78 -20.54
CA HIS A 171 -2.79 15.18 -20.73
C HIS A 171 -3.62 15.23 -19.43
N SER A 172 -3.18 14.62 -18.34
CA SER A 172 -3.88 14.61 -17.04
C SER A 172 -2.96 14.94 -15.87
N ARG A 173 -3.43 15.82 -14.98
CA ARG A 173 -2.77 16.21 -13.72
C ARG A 173 -3.55 15.61 -12.55
N VAL A 174 -3.23 14.38 -12.15
CA VAL A 174 -3.89 13.73 -11.00
C VAL A 174 -2.95 13.80 -9.80
N VAL A 175 -3.36 14.50 -8.75
CA VAL A 175 -2.69 14.54 -7.45
C VAL A 175 -3.57 13.80 -6.43
N ARG A 176 -2.99 12.85 -5.71
CA ARG A 176 -3.69 12.07 -4.66
C ARG A 176 -3.32 12.62 -3.29
N ILE A 177 -4.32 12.91 -2.46
CA ILE A 177 -4.12 13.54 -1.15
C ILE A 177 -4.87 12.77 -0.08
N TRP A 178 -4.14 12.44 0.98
CA TRP A 178 -4.61 11.68 2.12
C TRP A 178 -4.33 12.47 3.39
N SER A 179 -5.27 12.44 4.32
CA SER A 179 -5.16 13.12 5.62
C SER A 179 -5.76 12.24 6.70
N LEU A 180 -5.22 12.37 7.92
CA LEU A 180 -5.75 11.75 9.12
C LEU A 180 -7.12 12.30 9.52
N THR A 181 -7.43 13.53 9.10
CA THR A 181 -8.67 14.26 9.44
C THR A 181 -9.29 14.90 8.20
N ARG A 182 -10.62 14.99 8.16
CA ARG A 182 -11.35 15.68 7.09
C ARG A 182 -11.10 17.19 7.18
N HIS A 183 -10.53 17.78 6.13
CA HIS A 183 -10.30 19.22 6.00
C HIS A 183 -10.58 19.71 4.58
N ASN A 184 -10.84 21.01 4.43
CA ASN A 184 -10.95 21.69 3.14
C ASN A 184 -9.54 22.03 2.61
N TYR A 185 -9.13 21.42 1.50
CA TYR A 185 -7.84 21.71 0.84
C TYR A 185 -7.99 22.88 -0.13
N LYS A 186 -6.98 23.76 -0.20
CA LYS A 186 -6.85 24.78 -1.25
C LYS A 186 -5.68 24.40 -2.15
N TYR A 187 -5.88 24.38 -3.46
CA TYR A 187 -4.83 24.23 -4.46
C TYR A 187 -4.76 25.52 -5.29
N LEU A 188 -3.55 25.99 -5.57
CA LEU A 188 -3.28 27.00 -6.60
C LEU A 188 -2.58 26.25 -7.73
N LEU A 189 -3.20 26.19 -8.90
CA LEU A 189 -2.66 25.57 -10.12
C LEU A 189 -1.96 26.62 -10.99
#